data_AF-A0A3G8GV49-F1
#
_entry.id   AF-A0A3G8GV49-F1
#
_cell.length_a   1.000
_cell.length_b   1.000
_cell.length_c   1.000
_cell.angle_alpha   90.00
_cell.angle_beta   90.00
_cell.angle_gamma   90.00
#
_symmetry.space_group_name_H-M   'P 1'
#
loop_
_entity.id
_entity.type
_entity.pdbx_description
1 polymer ?
#
loop_
_entity_poly.entity_id
_entity_poly.type
_entity_poly.pdbx_seq_one_letter_code
_entity_poly.pdbx_strand_id
1 'polypeptide(L)'
;MDALSPSLWIAVAAIILAVPGLGMAFGSRGLRPLRRLLGLALVALSLVSGLLAFTVYRYLQLFEDRQVAIIELKQEGPQRFRATVVLPPGPAGAPQGERQFVLSGDAWQIDARVLRWRLPAALAGVPSLYRLDRIGGRYDDIERERSVLRTVYALDDDPRLPDLWVLKREFSRWLPYVDAQYGSATFMPMFDGARYEVLFNDRGGLLAKPADEATAARLRQG
;
A
#
# COMPACT_ATOMS: atom_id res chain seq x y z
N MET A 1 6.59 8.56 21.69
CA MET A 1 6.26 7.64 22.80
C MET A 1 5.61 6.43 22.15
N ASP A 2 6.42 5.46 21.79
CA ASP A 2 6.01 4.31 20.99
C ASP A 2 5.17 3.38 21.87
N ALA A 3 3.84 3.51 21.77
CA ALA A 3 2.93 2.57 22.38
C ALA A 3 3.22 1.19 21.78
N LEU A 4 3.81 0.30 22.60
CA LEU A 4 4.10 -1.09 22.26
C LEU A 4 2.93 -1.68 21.45
N SER A 5 3.22 -2.15 20.24
CA SER A 5 2.20 -2.63 19.30
C SER A 5 1.19 -3.55 20.00
N PRO A 6 -0.13 -3.38 19.81
CA PRO A 6 -1.15 -4.19 20.49
C PRO A 6 -0.93 -5.70 20.34
N SER A 7 -0.32 -6.15 19.25
CA SER A 7 0.12 -7.53 19.02
C SER A 7 1.12 -8.05 20.06
N LEU A 8 2.00 -7.20 20.59
CA LEU A 8 3.00 -7.56 21.60
C LEU A 8 2.32 -7.93 22.93
N TRP A 9 1.29 -7.19 23.35
CA TRP A 9 0.54 -7.47 24.57
C TRP A 9 -0.23 -8.80 24.48
N ILE A 10 -0.80 -9.10 23.31
CA ILE A 10 -1.49 -10.37 23.07
C ILE A 10 -0.49 -11.54 23.07
N ALA A 11 0.70 -11.37 22.49
CA ALA A 11 1.76 -12.37 22.52
C ALA A 11 2.30 -12.62 23.95
N VAL A 12 2.49 -11.56 24.75
CA VAL A 12 2.90 -11.67 26.16
C VAL A 12 1.84 -12.39 26.98
N ALA A 13 0.55 -12.06 26.81
CA ALA A 13 -0.54 -12.77 27.47
C ALA A 13 -0.57 -14.26 27.10
N ALA A 14 -0.33 -14.59 25.82
CA ALA A 14 -0.25 -15.98 25.36
C ALA A 14 0.90 -16.75 26.03
N ILE A 15 2.08 -16.14 26.19
CA ILE A 15 3.25 -16.75 26.86
C ILE A 15 2.97 -16.94 28.36
N ILE A 16 2.39 -15.94 29.03
CA ILE A 16 2.03 -16.02 30.45
C ILE A 16 1.01 -17.14 30.70
N LEU A 17 0.09 -17.39 29.77
CA LEU A 17 -0.87 -18.51 29.84
C LEU A 17 -0.23 -19.87 29.51
N ALA A 18 0.77 -19.91 28.64
CA ALA A 18 1.43 -21.15 28.20
C ALA A 18 2.23 -21.84 29.32
N VAL A 19 2.97 -21.06 30.11
CA VAL A 19 3.85 -21.56 31.18
C VAL A 19 3.10 -22.38 32.25
N PRO A 20 2.02 -21.87 32.89
CA PRO A 20 1.22 -22.64 33.83
C PRO A 20 0.40 -23.74 33.14
N GLY A 21 -0.05 -23.54 31.89
CA GLY A 21 -0.77 -24.55 31.11
C GLY A 21 0.05 -25.81 30.85
N LEU A 22 1.30 -25.64 30.38
CA LEU A 22 2.26 -26.74 30.17
C LEU A 22 2.65 -27.42 31.49
N GLY A 23 2.88 -26.64 32.55
CA GLY A 23 3.17 -27.17 33.89
C GLY A 23 2.03 -27.99 34.48
N MET A 24 0.77 -27.60 34.25
CA MET A 24 -0.41 -28.36 34.70
C MET A 24 -0.71 -29.59 33.83
N ALA A 25 -0.41 -29.54 32.54
CA ALA A 25 -0.62 -30.64 31.60
C ALA A 25 0.43 -31.77 31.74
N PHE A 26 1.71 -31.42 31.95
CA PHE A 26 2.83 -32.37 31.99
C PHE A 26 3.46 -32.58 33.38
N GLY A 27 3.04 -31.84 34.41
CA GLY A 27 3.53 -31.98 35.77
C GLY A 27 3.15 -33.32 36.42
N SER A 28 4.15 -34.04 36.96
CA SER A 28 3.96 -35.38 37.51
C SER A 28 3.31 -35.42 38.90
N ARG A 29 2.53 -36.49 39.11
CA ARG A 29 1.96 -37.06 40.34
C ARG A 29 0.80 -36.31 41.02
N GLY A 30 -0.37 -36.96 40.99
CA GLY A 30 -1.22 -37.08 42.19
C GLY A 30 -2.67 -36.64 42.10
N LEU A 31 -3.06 -35.68 41.24
CA LEU A 31 -4.43 -35.14 41.32
C LEU A 31 -5.11 -34.97 39.95
N ARG A 32 -6.13 -35.83 39.78
CA ARG A 32 -7.47 -35.65 39.16
C ARG A 32 -7.50 -35.12 37.72
N PRO A 33 -8.14 -35.83 36.77
CA PRO A 33 -8.21 -35.47 35.34
C PRO A 33 -8.66 -34.02 35.06
N LEU A 34 -9.41 -33.41 35.99
CA LEU A 34 -9.81 -31.99 35.93
C LEU A 34 -8.62 -31.01 35.83
N ARG A 35 -7.49 -31.27 36.50
CA ARG A 35 -6.31 -30.39 36.44
C ARG A 35 -5.61 -30.48 35.08
N ARG A 36 -5.62 -31.68 34.48
CA ARG A 36 -5.11 -31.90 33.11
C ARG A 36 -6.02 -31.26 32.06
N LEU A 37 -7.34 -31.35 32.23
CA LEU A 37 -8.31 -30.65 31.37
C LEU A 37 -8.15 -29.13 31.45
N LEU A 38 -7.97 -28.58 32.65
CA LEU A 38 -7.73 -27.15 32.84
C LEU A 38 -6.39 -26.71 32.21
N GLY A 39 -5.33 -27.50 32.37
CA GLY A 39 -4.04 -27.26 31.72
C GLY A 39 -4.13 -27.29 30.19
N LEU A 40 -4.84 -28.28 29.62
CA LEU A 40 -5.11 -28.36 28.18
C LEU A 40 -5.94 -27.17 27.69
N ALA A 41 -6.94 -26.73 28.45
CA ALA A 41 -7.73 -25.55 28.10
C ALA A 41 -6.88 -24.27 28.09
N LEU A 42 -5.97 -24.11 29.06
CA LEU A 42 -5.03 -22.98 29.09
C LEU A 42 -4.03 -23.02 27.93
N VAL A 43 -3.52 -24.19 27.57
CA VAL A 43 -2.66 -24.37 26.39
C VAL A 43 -3.43 -24.06 25.10
N ALA A 44 -4.66 -24.54 24.96
CA ALA A 44 -5.50 -24.23 23.81
C ALA A 44 -5.80 -22.73 23.71
N LEU A 45 -6.10 -22.07 24.83
CA LEU A 45 -6.32 -20.63 24.87
C LEU A 45 -5.06 -19.84 24.50
N SER A 46 -3.89 -20.30 24.95
CA SER A 46 -2.59 -19.72 24.57
C SER A 46 -2.32 -19.86 23.07
N LEU A 47 -2.59 -21.03 22.48
CA LEU A 47 -2.46 -21.25 21.04
C LEU A 47 -3.41 -20.35 20.23
N VAL A 48 -4.67 -20.23 20.64
CA VAL A 48 -5.64 -19.33 19.99
C VAL A 48 -5.19 -17.87 20.10
N SER A 49 -4.71 -17.45 21.27
CA SER A 49 -4.21 -16.09 21.49
C SER A 49 -2.95 -15.80 20.68
N GLY A 50 -2.03 -16.76 20.58
CA GLY A 50 -0.83 -16.66 19.76
C GLY A 50 -1.14 -16.57 18.25
N LEU A 51 -2.08 -17.38 17.77
CA LEU A 51 -2.54 -17.31 16.38
C LEU A 51 -3.23 -15.98 16.08
N LEU A 52 -4.02 -15.46 17.03
CA LEU A 52 -4.64 -14.15 16.92
C LEU A 52 -3.57 -13.03 16.89
N ALA A 53 -2.58 -13.07 17.77
CA ALA A 53 -1.47 -12.11 17.78
C ALA A 53 -0.69 -12.14 16.47
N PHE A 54 -0.39 -13.33 15.95
CA PHE A 54 0.29 -13.51 14.67
C PHE A 54 -0.54 -12.95 13.51
N THR A 55 -1.85 -13.21 13.51
CA THR A 55 -2.77 -12.69 12.49
C THR A 55 -2.84 -11.17 12.54
N VAL A 56 -2.97 -10.58 13.73
CA VAL A 56 -2.98 -9.12 13.92
C VAL A 56 -1.65 -8.50 13.53
N TYR A 57 -0.52 -9.08 13.93
CA TYR A 57 0.81 -8.61 13.56
C TYR A 57 1.00 -8.61 12.05
N ARG A 58 0.68 -9.72 11.39
CA ARG A 58 0.81 -9.86 9.94
C ARG A 58 -0.15 -8.95 9.19
N TYR A 59 -1.35 -8.74 9.73
CA TYR A 59 -2.29 -7.75 9.23
C TYR A 59 -1.63 -6.37 9.32
N LEU A 60 -1.12 -5.97 10.49
CA LEU A 60 -0.49 -4.67 10.73
C LEU A 60 0.72 -4.39 9.82
N GLN A 61 1.55 -5.40 9.58
CA GLN A 61 2.73 -5.29 8.73
C GLN A 61 2.39 -5.14 7.24
N LEU A 62 1.20 -5.57 6.82
CA LEU A 62 0.70 -5.38 5.45
C LEU A 62 0.28 -3.92 5.16
N PHE A 63 0.35 -3.01 6.15
CA PHE A 63 -0.08 -1.62 6.01
C PHE A 63 1.06 -0.61 5.84
N GLU A 64 2.26 -1.07 5.51
CA GLU A 64 3.33 -0.13 5.16
C GLU A 64 3.04 0.51 3.79
N ASP A 65 2.98 1.84 3.79
CA ASP A 65 2.85 2.63 2.58
C ASP A 65 4.11 2.41 1.73
N ARG A 66 3.92 1.80 0.56
CA ARG A 66 5.04 1.50 -0.35
C ARG A 66 5.26 2.70 -1.26
N GLN A 67 6.48 3.20 -1.31
CA GLN A 67 6.84 4.20 -2.29
C GLN A 67 6.76 3.61 -3.70
N VAL A 68 6.01 4.27 -4.59
CA VAL A 68 5.78 3.80 -5.97
C VAL A 68 6.28 4.77 -7.02
N ALA A 69 6.47 6.04 -6.69
CA ALA A 69 7.14 7.02 -7.54
C ALA A 69 7.63 8.23 -6.74
N ILE A 70 8.63 8.94 -7.26
CA ILE A 70 8.99 10.30 -6.88
C ILE A 70 8.72 11.19 -8.09
N ILE A 71 8.10 12.34 -7.88
CA ILE A 71 7.81 13.32 -8.92
C ILE A 71 8.54 14.62 -8.58
N GLU A 72 9.38 15.06 -9.50
CA GLU A 72 10.12 16.33 -9.42
C GLU A 72 9.61 17.26 -10.52
N LEU A 73 9.28 18.49 -10.16
CA LEU A 73 8.72 19.47 -11.07
C LEU A 73 9.64 20.66 -11.25
N LYS A 74 9.85 21.03 -12.51
CA LYS A 74 10.57 22.24 -12.89
C LYS A 74 9.71 23.06 -13.85
N GLN A 75 9.53 24.34 -13.54
CA GLN A 75 8.73 25.22 -14.38
C GLN A 75 9.51 25.61 -15.64
N GLU A 76 8.91 25.40 -16.82
CA GLU A 76 9.49 25.77 -18.12
C GLU A 76 8.77 26.97 -18.75
N GLY A 77 7.57 27.30 -18.25
CA GLY A 77 6.80 28.44 -18.72
C GLY A 77 5.53 28.65 -17.88
N PRO A 78 4.67 29.60 -18.29
CA PRO A 78 3.35 29.77 -17.66
C PRO A 78 2.54 28.47 -17.77
N GLN A 79 2.16 27.90 -16.63
CA GLN A 79 1.39 26.64 -16.54
C GLN A 79 2.00 25.48 -17.33
N ARG A 80 3.32 25.47 -17.50
CA ARG A 80 4.06 24.42 -18.21
C ARG A 80 5.22 23.96 -17.34
N PHE A 81 5.19 22.68 -16.98
CA PHE A 81 6.14 22.08 -16.05
C PHE A 81 6.74 20.82 -16.67
N ARG A 82 8.06 20.65 -16.53
CA ARG A 82 8.72 19.37 -16.73
C ARG A 82 8.56 18.55 -15.47
N ALA A 83 7.87 17.42 -15.58
CA ALA A 83 7.70 16.41 -14.54
C ALA A 83 8.68 15.26 -14.76
N THR A 84 9.61 15.11 -13.85
CA THR A 84 10.55 14.00 -13.77
C THR A 84 9.98 12.95 -12.82
N VAL A 85 9.58 11.80 -13.35
CA VAL A 85 9.02 10.67 -12.61
C VAL A 85 10.10 9.61 -12.42
N VAL A 86 10.53 9.40 -11.18
CA VAL A 86 11.48 8.37 -10.79
C VAL A 86 10.70 7.20 -10.19
N LEU A 87 10.82 6.02 -10.79
CA LEU A 87 10.16 4.81 -10.32
C LEU A 87 11.16 3.96 -9.51
N PRO A 88 10.73 3.28 -8.42
CA PRO A 88 11.59 2.38 -7.68
C PRO A 88 11.93 1.13 -8.51
N PRO A 89 13.08 0.48 -8.26
CA PRO A 89 13.45 -0.75 -8.95
C PRO A 89 12.40 -1.84 -8.74
N GLY A 90 11.88 -2.39 -9.83
CA GLY A 90 10.85 -3.43 -9.77
C GLY A 90 11.39 -4.77 -9.22
N PRO A 91 10.51 -5.70 -8.81
CA PRO A 91 10.87 -7.00 -8.19
C PRO A 91 11.71 -7.97 -9.06
N ALA A 92 12.21 -7.52 -10.22
CA ALA A 92 13.08 -8.28 -11.12
C ALA A 92 14.38 -7.54 -11.49
N GLY A 93 14.80 -6.52 -10.71
CA GLY A 93 16.05 -5.80 -10.99
C GLY A 93 16.05 -5.02 -12.32
N ALA A 94 14.86 -4.80 -12.91
CA ALA A 94 14.71 -3.92 -14.06
C ALA A 94 14.82 -2.46 -13.58
N PRO A 95 15.75 -1.65 -14.12
CA PRO A 95 15.78 -0.22 -13.83
C PRO A 95 14.51 0.39 -14.39
N GLN A 96 13.54 0.69 -13.52
CA GLN A 96 12.47 1.60 -13.89
C GLN A 96 13.08 3.00 -13.78
N GLY A 97 13.75 3.41 -14.86
CA GLY A 97 14.53 4.64 -14.88
C GLY A 97 13.70 5.90 -14.72
N GLU A 98 14.40 7.02 -14.62
CA GLU A 98 13.82 8.36 -14.68
C GLU A 98 13.09 8.58 -16.01
N ARG A 99 11.82 8.99 -15.97
CA ARG A 99 11.03 9.38 -17.14
C ARG A 99 10.64 10.84 -17.03
N GLN A 100 10.81 11.60 -18.11
CA GLN A 100 10.48 13.02 -18.14
C GLN A 100 9.26 13.28 -19.02
N PHE A 101 8.31 14.04 -18.50
CA PHE A 101 7.08 14.43 -19.19
C PHE A 101 6.89 15.94 -19.12
N VAL A 102 6.32 16.54 -20.14
CA VAL A 102 5.96 17.97 -20.12
C VAL A 102 4.47 18.07 -19.83
N LEU A 103 4.15 18.50 -18.61
CA LEU A 103 2.78 18.68 -18.14
C LEU A 103 2.34 20.14 -18.30
N SER A 104 1.07 20.33 -18.60
CA SER A 104 0.43 21.65 -18.63
C SER A 104 -0.78 21.67 -17.70
N GLY A 105 -0.86 22.69 -16.84
CA GLY A 105 -1.87 22.74 -15.78
C GLY A 105 -1.43 23.50 -14.54
N ASP A 106 -2.33 23.51 -13.55
CA ASP A 106 -2.11 24.05 -12.21
C ASP A 106 -1.79 22.93 -11.20
N ALA A 107 -2.23 21.69 -11.48
CA ALA A 107 -1.96 20.50 -10.70
C ALA A 107 -1.54 19.32 -11.59
N TRP A 108 -0.77 18.39 -11.05
CA TRP A 108 -0.49 17.11 -11.71
C TRP A 108 -1.37 16.03 -11.10
N GLN A 109 -1.71 15.01 -11.89
CA GLN A 109 -2.45 13.84 -11.46
C GLN A 109 -1.77 12.58 -11.98
N ILE A 110 -1.65 11.56 -11.13
CA ILE A 110 -1.20 10.22 -11.51
C ILE A 110 -2.28 9.20 -11.18
N ASP A 111 -2.55 8.32 -12.14
CA ASP A 111 -3.53 7.24 -12.03
C ASP A 111 -2.82 5.89 -11.94
N ALA A 112 -3.39 4.96 -11.18
CA ALA A 112 -2.98 3.57 -11.10
C ALA A 112 -4.18 2.63 -11.19
N ARG A 113 -3.96 1.48 -11.81
CA ARG A 113 -4.87 0.33 -11.73
C ARG A 113 -4.42 -0.59 -10.62
N VAL A 114 -5.36 -0.98 -9.78
CA VAL A 114 -5.10 -1.81 -8.60
C VAL A 114 -5.93 -3.07 -8.68
N LEU A 115 -5.30 -4.20 -8.40
CA LEU A 115 -5.95 -5.49 -8.25
C LEU A 115 -5.87 -5.91 -6.79
N ARG A 116 -7.03 -6.06 -6.15
CA ARG A 116 -7.13 -6.45 -4.75
C ARG A 116 -7.62 -7.88 -4.62
N TRP A 117 -7.05 -8.58 -3.66
CA TRP A 117 -7.53 -9.89 -3.26
C TRP A 117 -8.77 -9.73 -2.37
N ARG A 118 -9.81 -10.53 -2.62
CA ARG A 118 -10.96 -10.71 -1.74
C ARG A 118 -10.60 -11.67 -0.61
N LEU A 119 -11.42 -11.68 0.44
CA LEU A 119 -11.36 -12.71 1.48
C LEU A 119 -11.67 -14.08 0.85
N PRO A 120 -10.95 -15.16 1.23
CA PRO A 120 -9.92 -15.23 2.28
C PRO A 120 -8.49 -14.92 1.79
N ALA A 121 -8.24 -14.75 0.48
CA ALA A 121 -6.89 -14.53 -0.06
C ALA A 121 -6.20 -13.27 0.49
N ALA A 122 -6.96 -12.21 0.81
CA ALA A 122 -6.44 -11.05 1.52
C ALA A 122 -5.89 -11.39 2.93
N LEU A 123 -6.53 -12.32 3.66
CA LEU A 123 -6.06 -12.79 4.97
C LEU A 123 -4.81 -13.66 4.86
N ALA A 124 -4.59 -14.29 3.70
CA ALA A 124 -3.38 -15.06 3.44
C ALA A 124 -2.14 -14.16 3.26
N GLY A 125 -2.29 -12.84 3.27
CA GLY A 125 -1.19 -11.87 3.19
C GLY A 125 -0.61 -11.72 1.78
N VAL A 126 -1.40 -12.04 0.75
CA VAL A 126 -0.98 -11.83 -0.64
C VAL A 126 -1.03 -10.32 -0.93
N PRO A 127 0.09 -9.69 -1.34
CA PRO A 127 0.12 -8.25 -1.59
C PRO A 127 -0.79 -7.89 -2.77
N SER A 128 -1.41 -6.71 -2.70
CA SER A 128 -2.17 -6.18 -3.83
C SER A 128 -1.24 -5.87 -5.00
N LEU A 129 -1.70 -6.15 -6.22
CA LEU A 129 -0.97 -5.80 -7.43
C LEU A 129 -1.37 -4.38 -7.84
N TYR A 130 -0.40 -3.56 -8.22
CA TYR A 130 -0.65 -2.22 -8.74
C TYR A 130 0.13 -2.01 -10.03
N ARG A 131 -0.39 -1.13 -10.88
CA ARG A 131 0.30 -0.64 -12.07
C ARG A 131 -0.05 0.83 -12.28
N LEU A 132 0.95 1.69 -12.44
CA LEU A 132 0.74 3.09 -12.83
C LEU A 132 0.24 3.13 -14.28
N ASP A 133 -0.86 3.84 -14.52
CA ASP A 133 -1.57 3.88 -15.81
C ASP A 133 -1.14 5.10 -16.62
N ARG A 134 -1.22 6.29 -16.00
CA ARG A 134 -0.93 7.55 -16.67
C ARG A 134 -0.59 8.67 -15.70
N ILE A 135 0.14 9.66 -16.20
CA ILE A 135 0.38 10.94 -15.55
C ILE A 135 -0.12 12.07 -16.46
N GLY A 136 -0.76 13.07 -15.88
CA GLY A 136 -1.28 14.21 -16.63
C GLY A 136 -1.30 15.49 -15.82
N GLY A 137 -1.46 16.60 -16.54
CA GLY A 137 -1.74 17.91 -15.95
C GLY A 137 -3.25 18.14 -15.88
N ARG A 138 -3.68 18.88 -14.84
CA ARG A 138 -5.06 19.29 -14.58
C ARG A 138 -5.10 20.78 -14.31
N TYR A 139 -6.14 21.44 -14.79
CA TYR A 139 -6.45 22.83 -14.51
C TYR A 139 -7.51 22.89 -13.42
N ASP A 140 -7.42 23.85 -12.51
CA ASP A 140 -8.45 24.01 -11.46
C ASP A 140 -9.75 24.61 -12.02
N ASP A 141 -9.65 25.28 -13.16
CA ASP A 141 -10.75 25.94 -13.86
C ASP A 141 -11.32 25.03 -14.96
N ILE A 142 -12.60 24.66 -14.80
CA ILE A 142 -13.33 23.73 -15.69
C ILE A 142 -13.47 24.32 -17.12
N GLU A 143 -13.57 25.64 -17.26
CA GLU A 143 -13.69 26.30 -18.56
C GLU A 143 -12.35 26.28 -19.30
N ARG A 144 -11.25 26.39 -18.57
CA ARG A 144 -9.89 26.19 -19.10
C ARG A 144 -9.59 24.73 -19.43
N GLU A 145 -10.07 23.78 -18.64
CA GLU A 145 -9.87 22.35 -18.91
C GLU A 145 -10.51 21.91 -20.24
N ARG A 146 -11.54 22.63 -20.72
CA ARG A 146 -12.19 22.39 -22.02
C ARG A 146 -11.52 23.09 -23.20
N SER A 147 -10.77 24.16 -22.97
CA SER A 147 -10.26 25.05 -24.02
C SER A 147 -8.74 25.00 -24.20
N VAL A 148 -7.99 24.51 -23.21
CA VAL A 148 -6.53 24.49 -23.18
C VAL A 148 -5.99 23.08 -23.48
N LEU A 149 -4.74 22.99 -23.95
CA LEU A 149 -4.06 21.75 -24.27
C LEU A 149 -3.92 20.85 -23.03
N ARG A 150 -4.60 19.70 -23.03
CA ARG A 150 -4.47 18.68 -21.98
C ARG A 150 -3.27 17.78 -22.26
N THR A 151 -2.36 17.68 -21.30
CA THR A 151 -1.22 16.74 -21.36
C THR A 151 -1.52 15.49 -20.56
N VAL A 152 -1.55 14.33 -21.22
CA VAL A 152 -1.70 13.00 -20.58
C VAL A 152 -0.70 12.06 -21.24
N TYR A 153 0.14 11.42 -20.43
CA TYR A 153 1.14 10.45 -20.87
C TYR A 153 0.88 9.11 -20.19
N ALA A 154 1.00 8.05 -20.98
CA ALA A 154 0.87 6.69 -20.49
C ALA A 154 2.14 6.29 -19.72
N LEU A 155 1.97 5.61 -18.59
CA LEU A 155 3.06 5.07 -17.77
C LEU A 155 3.22 3.56 -17.94
N ASP A 156 2.33 2.91 -18.69
CA ASP A 156 2.13 1.47 -18.81
C ASP A 156 3.00 0.76 -19.87
N ASP A 157 4.03 1.42 -20.41
CA ASP A 157 4.93 0.92 -21.46
C ASP A 157 5.89 -0.23 -21.05
N ASP A 158 5.56 -1.06 -20.06
CA ASP A 158 6.34 -2.29 -19.78
C ASP A 158 5.69 -3.53 -20.42
N PRO A 159 6.13 -3.95 -21.63
CA PRO A 159 5.59 -5.12 -22.33
C PRO A 159 5.84 -6.46 -21.63
N ARG A 160 6.59 -6.48 -20.51
CA ARG A 160 6.87 -7.70 -19.73
C ARG A 160 5.80 -8.02 -18.69
N LEU A 161 4.94 -7.05 -18.35
CA LEU A 161 3.87 -7.27 -17.38
C LEU A 161 2.55 -7.55 -18.12
N PRO A 162 1.96 -8.75 -18.00
CA PRO A 162 0.68 -9.04 -18.62
C PRO A 162 -0.37 -8.04 -18.11
N ASP A 163 -1.23 -7.56 -19.01
CA ASP A 163 -2.30 -6.65 -18.65
C ASP A 163 -3.13 -7.27 -17.53
N LEU A 164 -3.23 -6.58 -16.38
CA LEU A 164 -4.00 -7.04 -15.23
C LEU A 164 -5.44 -7.40 -15.63
N TRP A 165 -5.95 -6.76 -16.69
CA TRP A 165 -7.26 -7.05 -17.25
C TRP A 165 -7.33 -8.34 -18.09
N VAL A 166 -6.27 -8.65 -18.83
CA VAL A 166 -6.11 -9.94 -19.52
C VAL A 166 -5.93 -11.06 -18.50
N LEU A 167 -5.07 -10.85 -17.49
CA LEU A 167 -4.85 -11.81 -16.40
C LEU A 167 -6.15 -12.13 -15.66
N LYS A 168 -6.96 -11.12 -15.32
CA LYS A 168 -8.28 -11.35 -14.72
C LYS A 168 -9.17 -12.18 -15.62
N ARG A 169 -9.23 -11.86 -16.93
CA ARG A 169 -10.13 -12.51 -17.88
C ARG A 169 -9.77 -13.98 -18.10
N GLU A 170 -8.50 -14.26 -18.32
CA GLU A 170 -8.00 -15.62 -18.56
C GLU A 170 -8.08 -16.49 -17.30
N PHE A 171 -7.80 -15.91 -16.13
CA PHE A 171 -7.81 -16.64 -14.86
C PHE A 171 -9.10 -16.48 -14.05
N SER A 172 -10.17 -15.91 -14.64
CA SER A 172 -11.44 -15.64 -13.94
C SER A 172 -12.09 -16.90 -13.34
N ARG A 173 -11.82 -18.09 -13.89
CA ARG A 173 -12.28 -19.38 -13.35
C ARG A 173 -11.48 -19.86 -12.13
N TRP A 174 -10.23 -19.42 -11.99
CA TRP A 174 -9.32 -19.75 -10.89
C TRP A 174 -9.18 -18.63 -9.85
N LEU A 175 -9.65 -17.42 -10.17
CA LEU A 175 -9.57 -16.21 -9.36
C LEU A 175 -10.95 -15.66 -8.92
N PRO A 176 -11.89 -16.46 -8.38
CA PRO A 176 -13.18 -15.94 -7.89
C PRO A 176 -13.02 -14.97 -6.71
N TYR A 177 -11.85 -14.98 -6.07
CA TYR A 177 -11.46 -14.12 -4.96
C TYR A 177 -10.67 -12.89 -5.39
N VAL A 178 -10.80 -12.41 -6.63
CA VAL A 178 -10.15 -11.17 -7.08
C VAL A 178 -11.21 -10.09 -7.28
N ASP A 179 -11.10 -9.00 -6.54
CA ASP A 179 -11.86 -7.78 -6.82
C ASP A 179 -10.98 -6.85 -7.64
N ALA A 180 -11.32 -6.72 -8.91
CA ALA A 180 -10.73 -5.69 -9.76
C ALA A 180 -11.65 -4.48 -9.67
N GLN A 181 -11.41 -3.64 -8.67
CA GLN A 181 -12.21 -2.45 -8.45
C GLN A 181 -11.32 -1.24 -8.19
N TYR A 182 -11.63 -0.20 -8.97
CA TYR A 182 -11.17 1.19 -8.96
C TYR A 182 -9.73 1.46 -9.42
N GLY A 183 -9.64 2.32 -10.44
CA GLY A 183 -8.44 3.12 -10.65
C GLY A 183 -8.29 4.04 -9.44
N SER A 184 -7.10 4.07 -8.86
CA SER A 184 -6.75 5.02 -7.83
C SER A 184 -6.01 6.17 -8.47
N ALA A 185 -6.35 7.40 -8.11
CA ALA A 185 -5.71 8.59 -8.61
C ALA A 185 -5.30 9.48 -7.44
N THR A 186 -4.16 10.13 -7.56
CA THR A 186 -3.74 11.19 -6.64
C THR A 186 -3.26 12.39 -7.42
N PHE A 187 -3.46 13.58 -6.87
CA PHE A 187 -3.09 14.84 -7.51
C PHE A 187 -2.54 15.82 -6.47
N MET A 188 -1.62 16.68 -6.90
CA MET A 188 -1.05 17.75 -6.10
C MET A 188 -0.78 18.98 -6.99
N PRO A 189 -0.74 20.20 -6.42
CA PRO A 189 -0.46 21.40 -7.19
C PRO A 189 0.94 21.36 -7.82
N MET A 190 1.12 22.08 -8.92
CA MET A 190 2.39 22.24 -9.62
C MET A 190 2.97 23.63 -9.34
N PHE A 191 4.21 23.66 -8.89
CA PHE A 191 4.99 24.89 -8.77
C PHE A 191 6.47 24.57 -8.98
N ASP A 192 7.26 25.61 -9.27
CA ASP A 192 8.68 25.43 -9.55
C ASP A 192 9.44 24.86 -8.35
N GLY A 193 10.22 23.81 -8.60
CA GLY A 193 11.01 23.09 -7.61
C GLY A 193 10.20 22.16 -6.71
N ALA A 194 8.92 21.88 -7.01
CA ALA A 194 8.11 20.99 -6.20
C ALA A 194 8.58 19.54 -6.30
N ARG A 195 8.63 18.84 -5.15
CA ARG A 195 8.99 17.43 -5.07
C ARG A 195 7.96 16.65 -4.27
N TYR A 196 7.43 15.59 -4.89
CA TYR A 196 6.37 14.77 -4.32
C TYR A 196 6.80 13.31 -4.25
N GLU A 197 6.44 12.67 -3.14
CA GLU A 197 6.51 11.22 -2.98
C GLU A 197 5.12 10.64 -3.20
N VAL A 198 5.02 9.68 -4.10
CA VAL A 198 3.81 8.90 -4.36
C VAL A 198 3.94 7.57 -3.67
N LEU A 199 3.00 7.32 -2.77
CA LEU A 199 2.86 6.12 -1.97
C LEU A 199 1.67 5.30 -2.45
N PHE A 200 1.73 4.00 -2.26
CA PHE A 200 0.62 3.07 -2.48
C PHE A 200 0.30 2.34 -1.19
N ASN A 201 -0.97 2.41 -0.78
CA ASN A 201 -1.50 1.70 0.37
C ASN A 201 -2.46 0.57 -0.08
N ASP A 202 -2.23 -0.64 0.43
CA ASP A 202 -3.02 -1.83 0.14
C ASP A 202 -4.51 -1.73 0.56
N ARG A 203 -4.88 -0.73 1.39
CA ARG A 203 -6.27 -0.45 1.81
C ARG A 203 -7.02 0.54 0.90
N GLY A 204 -6.32 1.51 0.33
CA GLY A 204 -6.94 2.78 -0.04
C GLY A 204 -6.41 3.47 -1.30
N GLY A 205 -5.40 2.91 -1.96
CA GLY A 205 -4.90 3.45 -3.23
C GLY A 205 -3.67 4.36 -3.10
N LEU A 206 -3.46 5.19 -4.11
CA LEU A 206 -2.35 6.13 -4.20
C LEU A 206 -2.52 7.32 -3.27
N LEU A 207 -1.43 7.72 -2.65
CA LEU A 207 -1.32 8.90 -1.81
C LEU A 207 -0.11 9.72 -2.26
N ALA A 208 -0.27 11.02 -2.46
CA ALA A 208 0.84 11.94 -2.69
C ALA A 208 1.13 12.74 -1.42
N LYS A 209 2.41 12.91 -1.09
CA LYS A 209 2.88 13.79 0.00
C LYS A 209 4.12 14.56 -0.45
N PRO A 210 4.42 15.73 0.15
CA PRO A 210 5.67 16.43 -0.14
C PRO A 210 6.87 15.55 0.23
N ALA A 211 7.87 15.49 -0.64
CA ALA A 211 9.10 14.73 -0.43
C ALA A 211 10.17 15.53 0.33
N ASP A 212 10.00 16.85 0.46
CA ASP A 212 10.90 17.73 1.17
C ASP A 212 10.16 18.82 1.96
N GLU A 213 10.87 19.45 2.89
CA GLU A 213 10.32 20.52 3.72
C GLU A 213 9.99 21.78 2.91
N ALA A 214 10.73 22.06 1.83
CA ALA A 214 10.50 23.21 0.97
C ALA A 214 9.13 23.15 0.28
N THR A 215 8.81 21.99 -0.32
CA THR A 215 7.50 21.71 -0.92
C THR A 215 6.42 21.72 0.16
N ALA A 216 6.68 21.10 1.32
CA ALA A 216 5.71 21.08 2.42
C ALA A 216 5.39 22.48 2.96
N ALA A 217 6.39 23.36 3.11
CA ALA A 217 6.20 24.73 3.56
C ALA A 217 5.39 25.54 2.55
N ARG A 218 5.69 25.39 1.26
CA ARG A 218 4.99 26.09 0.18
C ARG A 218 3.52 25.67 0.07
N LEU A 219 3.23 24.38 0.25
CA LEU A 219 1.86 23.87 0.31
C LEU A 219 1.04 24.41 1.48
N ARG A 220 1.66 24.82 2.58
CA ARG A 220 0.94 25.42 3.73
C ARG A 220 0.64 26.90 3.54
N GLN A 221 1.32 27.55 2.59
CA GLN A 221 1.22 29.00 2.35
C GLN A 221 0.26 29.34 1.20
N GLY A 222 -0.04 28.38 0.32
CA GLY A 222 -1.05 28.49 -0.73
C GLY A 222 -2.41 28.02 -0.23
#